data_AF-A0A4Z0Z7F6-F1
#
_entry.id   AF-A0A4Z0Z7F6-F1
#
_cell.length_a   1.000
_cell.length_b   1.000
_cell.length_c   1.000
_cell.angle_alpha   90.00
_cell.angle_beta   90.00
_cell.angle_gamma   90.00
#
_symmetry.space_group_name_H-M   'P 1'
#
loop_
_entity.id
_entity.type
_entity.pdbx_description
1 polymer ?
#
loop_
_entity_poly.entity_id
_entity_poly.type
_entity_poly.pdbx_seq_one_letter_code
_entity_poly.pdbx_strand_id
1 'polypeptide(L)'
;MFFSKLATAAIFLATSLAGPLGAVAASSGEEHQLAKRGNGVHLVNCVTYSALVYCANDSNCNFNPGAGNECIPRDHLNGSGLEVWEQSGSCRFDTGTTFSWTIQSNAQSQPNFSIVGSGTNGAQGFTIRKDDQHVMYTDGNGHACRSIYYAL
;
A
#
# COMPACT_ATOMS: atom_id res chain seq x y z
N MET A 1 -82.17 25.52 -9.54
CA MET A 1 -82.35 24.09 -9.20
C MET A 1 -80.98 23.47 -9.10
N PHE A 2 -80.59 23.08 -7.89
CA PHE A 2 -79.28 22.53 -7.54
C PHE A 2 -79.21 21.04 -7.89
N PHE A 3 -78.13 20.61 -8.54
CA PHE A 3 -77.74 19.20 -8.59
C PHE A 3 -76.23 19.06 -8.37
N SER A 4 -75.88 18.71 -7.12
CA SER A 4 -74.64 18.06 -6.72
C SER A 4 -74.51 16.69 -7.38
N LYS A 5 -73.32 16.30 -7.89
CA LYS A 5 -72.80 14.92 -7.84
C LYS A 5 -71.26 14.88 -7.92
N LEU A 6 -70.66 14.55 -6.77
CA LEU A 6 -69.57 13.58 -6.51
C LEU A 6 -68.37 13.50 -7.47
N ALA A 7 -67.21 13.97 -6.98
CA ALA A 7 -65.89 13.62 -7.49
C ALA A 7 -65.44 12.28 -6.87
N THR A 8 -65.08 11.30 -7.72
CA THR A 8 -64.54 10.00 -7.31
C THR A 8 -63.03 10.11 -7.10
N ALA A 9 -62.56 9.92 -5.87
CA ALA A 9 -61.15 9.85 -5.52
C ALA A 9 -60.60 8.46 -5.86
N ALA A 10 -59.54 8.41 -6.68
CA ALA A 10 -58.80 7.18 -6.98
C ALA A 10 -57.77 6.93 -5.87
N ILE A 11 -57.96 5.84 -5.13
CA ILE A 11 -57.01 5.33 -4.12
C ILE A 11 -55.97 4.47 -4.86
N PHE A 12 -54.73 4.95 -4.96
CA PHE A 12 -53.61 4.10 -5.36
C PHE A 12 -53.07 3.37 -4.11
N LEU A 13 -53.32 2.06 -4.05
CA LEU A 13 -52.59 1.16 -3.17
C LEU A 13 -51.17 0.98 -3.72
N ALA A 14 -50.17 1.43 -2.98
CA ALA A 14 -48.78 1.03 -3.21
C ALA A 14 -48.44 -0.15 -2.28
N THR A 15 -48.28 -1.33 -2.88
CA THR A 15 -47.74 -2.52 -2.23
C THR A 15 -46.22 -2.46 -2.13
N SER A 16 -45.73 -3.04 -1.03
CA SER A 16 -44.38 -3.11 -0.48
C SER A 16 -43.25 -3.54 -1.44
N LEU A 17 -42.00 -3.26 -1.05
CA LEU A 17 -40.94 -4.26 -0.89
C LEU A 17 -39.89 -3.74 0.12
N ALA A 18 -39.78 -4.44 1.25
CA ALA A 18 -38.70 -4.29 2.20
C ALA A 18 -37.39 -4.79 1.55
N GLY A 19 -36.43 -3.88 1.37
CA GLY A 19 -35.06 -4.24 1.01
C GLY A 19 -34.25 -4.52 2.28
N PRO A 20 -33.42 -5.57 2.31
CA PRO A 20 -32.67 -5.93 3.50
C PRO A 20 -31.68 -4.83 3.88
N LEU A 21 -31.64 -4.52 5.19
CA LEU A 21 -30.52 -3.88 5.89
C LEU A 21 -29.28 -4.76 5.70
N GLY A 22 -28.60 -4.57 4.57
CA GLY A 22 -27.25 -5.06 4.36
C GLY A 22 -26.30 -4.17 5.13
N ALA A 23 -26.04 -4.52 6.39
CA ALA A 23 -24.89 -4.04 7.12
C ALA A 23 -23.63 -4.42 6.33
N VAL A 24 -23.07 -3.48 5.56
CA VAL A 24 -21.67 -3.56 5.16
C VAL A 24 -20.85 -3.25 6.40
N ALA A 25 -20.65 -4.28 7.22
CA ALA A 25 -19.47 -4.34 8.05
C ALA A 25 -18.29 -4.24 7.09
N ALA A 26 -17.70 -3.04 7.03
CA ALA A 26 -16.38 -2.87 6.46
C ALA A 26 -15.45 -3.81 7.25
N SER A 27 -15.13 -4.97 6.68
CA SER A 27 -14.07 -5.83 7.16
C SER A 27 -12.73 -5.17 6.86
N SER A 28 -12.42 -4.10 7.59
CA SER A 28 -11.12 -3.41 7.56
C SER A 28 -9.95 -4.29 8.04
N GLY A 29 -10.20 -5.57 8.34
CA GLY A 29 -9.21 -6.55 8.77
C GLY A 29 -8.80 -7.59 7.72
N GLU A 30 -9.56 -7.82 6.65
CA GLU A 30 -9.24 -8.90 5.69
C GLU A 30 -8.46 -8.44 4.45
N GLU A 31 -8.64 -7.19 4.01
CA GLU A 31 -7.85 -6.62 2.90
C GLU A 31 -6.34 -6.62 3.24
N HIS A 32 -6.01 -6.47 4.52
CA HIS A 32 -4.64 -6.47 5.03
C HIS A 32 -3.94 -7.84 4.98
N GLN A 33 -4.71 -8.93 5.05
CA GLN A 33 -4.18 -10.30 5.03
C GLN A 33 -4.08 -10.83 3.59
N LEU A 34 -4.93 -10.34 2.68
CA LEU A 34 -4.93 -10.75 1.27
C LEU A 34 -3.82 -10.09 0.45
N ALA A 35 -3.38 -8.88 0.80
CA ALA A 35 -2.27 -8.20 0.12
C ALA A 35 -0.93 -8.98 0.21
N LYS A 36 -0.74 -9.79 1.25
CA LYS A 36 0.55 -10.46 1.53
C LYS A 36 0.84 -11.71 0.69
N ARG A 37 -0.03 -12.07 -0.27
CA ARG A 37 0.14 -13.27 -1.13
C ARG A 37 0.78 -12.97 -2.50
N GLY A 38 1.21 -11.72 -2.73
CA GLY A 38 1.89 -11.27 -3.94
C GLY A 38 3.41 -11.11 -3.78
N ASN A 39 4.09 -10.92 -4.92
CA ASN A 39 5.45 -10.41 -4.96
C ASN A 39 5.46 -8.94 -4.51
N GLY A 40 6.42 -8.57 -3.67
CA GLY A 40 6.49 -7.24 -3.09
C GLY A 40 7.87 -6.62 -3.16
N VAL A 41 7.92 -5.30 -3.04
CA VAL A 41 9.17 -4.54 -2.85
C VAL A 41 9.06 -3.71 -1.59
N HIS A 42 9.99 -3.87 -0.66
CA HIS A 42 10.08 -3.07 0.57
C HIS A 42 11.15 -2.00 0.45
N LEU A 43 10.82 -0.79 0.88
CA LEU A 43 11.75 0.31 1.01
C LEU A 43 12.18 0.37 2.48
N VAL A 44 13.43 0.02 2.75
CA VAL A 44 13.92 -0.24 4.10
C VAL A 44 15.05 0.70 4.50
N ASN A 45 15.13 1.02 5.79
CA ASN A 45 16.26 1.74 6.38
C ASN A 45 17.04 0.82 7.33
N CYS A 46 18.32 0.63 7.04
CA CYS A 46 19.26 -0.25 7.75
C CYS A 46 20.30 0.56 8.54
N VAL A 47 19.84 1.44 9.44
CA VAL A 47 20.65 2.33 10.29
C VAL A 47 21.54 3.34 9.54
N THR A 48 22.44 2.88 8.66
CA THR A 48 23.45 3.66 7.93
C THR A 48 23.20 3.75 6.42
N TYR A 49 22.27 2.96 5.89
CA TYR A 49 21.89 2.98 4.48
C TYR A 49 20.42 2.63 4.31
N SER A 50 19.91 2.88 3.11
CA SER A 50 18.57 2.49 2.69
C SER A 50 18.66 1.47 1.56
N ALA A 51 17.66 0.60 1.43
CA ALA A 51 17.62 -0.40 0.38
C ALA A 51 16.20 -0.64 -0.12
N LEU A 52 16.10 -1.08 -1.37
CA LEU A 52 14.89 -1.73 -1.89
C LEU A 52 15.11 -3.24 -1.84
N VAL A 53 14.17 -3.94 -1.23
CA VAL A 53 14.21 -5.38 -1.03
C VAL A 53 13.07 -6.02 -1.79
N TYR A 54 13.40 -6.85 -2.77
CA TYR A 54 12.44 -7.66 -3.50
C TYR A 54 12.14 -8.94 -2.72
N CYS A 55 10.85 -9.23 -2.56
CA CYS A 55 10.37 -10.44 -1.94
C CYS A 55 9.37 -11.14 -2.85
N ALA A 56 9.71 -12.34 -3.33
CA ALA A 56 8.81 -13.15 -4.15
C ALA A 56 7.53 -13.55 -3.40
N ASN A 57 7.60 -13.61 -2.07
CA ASN A 57 6.47 -13.82 -1.17
C ASN A 57 6.57 -12.81 -0.02
N ASP A 58 5.75 -11.75 -0.05
CA ASP A 58 5.70 -10.71 0.98
C ASP A 58 5.47 -11.27 2.39
N SER A 59 4.65 -12.33 2.51
CA SER A 59 4.41 -13.01 3.81
C SER A 59 5.68 -13.62 4.43
N ASN A 60 6.76 -13.76 3.66
CA ASN A 60 8.03 -14.32 4.10
C ASN A 60 9.19 -13.38 3.72
N CYS A 61 9.06 -12.08 3.99
CA CYS A 61 10.11 -11.09 3.70
C CYS A 61 11.00 -10.76 4.91
N ASN A 62 11.08 -11.65 5.90
CA ASN A 62 11.74 -11.40 7.20
C ASN A 62 13.19 -11.89 7.30
N PHE A 63 13.90 -11.92 6.17
CA PHE A 63 15.28 -12.40 6.08
C PHE A 63 16.13 -11.46 5.21
N ASN A 64 17.44 -11.51 5.42
CA ASN A 64 18.39 -10.78 4.56
C ASN A 64 18.25 -11.28 3.11
N PRO A 65 17.84 -10.42 2.16
CA PRO A 65 17.35 -10.83 0.83
C PRO A 65 18.37 -11.57 -0.06
N GLY A 66 19.66 -11.47 0.28
CA GLY A 66 20.74 -12.06 -0.52
C GLY A 66 20.97 -11.30 -1.83
N ALA A 67 22.01 -11.72 -2.55
CA ALA A 67 22.44 -11.04 -3.78
C ALA A 67 21.34 -11.04 -4.86
N GLY A 68 21.15 -9.89 -5.52
CA GLY A 68 20.19 -9.72 -6.62
C GLY A 68 18.74 -9.44 -6.21
N ASN A 69 18.38 -9.63 -4.93
CA ASN A 69 17.06 -9.27 -4.38
C ASN A 69 17.10 -7.98 -3.56
N GLU A 70 18.24 -7.31 -3.53
CA GLU A 70 18.41 -5.99 -2.93
C GLU A 70 18.98 -5.04 -3.97
N CYS A 71 18.63 -3.77 -3.88
CA CYS A 71 19.41 -2.71 -4.48
C CYS A 71 19.48 -1.50 -3.53
N ILE A 72 20.59 -0.78 -3.56
CA ILE A 72 20.83 0.34 -2.64
C ILE A 72 20.69 1.64 -3.44
N PRO A 73 19.60 2.41 -3.25
CA PRO A 73 19.48 3.73 -3.86
C PRO A 73 20.50 4.69 -3.27
N ARG A 74 21.02 5.59 -4.11
CA ARG A 74 22.07 6.57 -3.73
C ARG A 74 21.76 7.97 -4.23
N ASP A 75 20.60 8.18 -4.85
CA ASP A 75 20.31 9.40 -5.59
C ASP A 75 19.88 10.53 -4.65
N HIS A 76 19.24 10.22 -3.50
CA HIS A 76 18.69 11.24 -2.62
C HIS A 76 18.97 10.95 -1.15
N LEU A 77 20.24 10.97 -0.77
CA LEU A 77 20.63 10.72 0.61
C LEU A 77 20.42 11.95 1.50
N ASN A 78 19.89 11.74 2.70
CA ASN A 78 19.91 12.72 3.77
C ASN A 78 21.31 12.82 4.41
N GLY A 79 21.48 13.74 5.36
CA GLY A 79 22.76 13.93 6.07
C GLY A 79 23.26 12.72 6.88
N SER A 80 22.46 11.66 7.02
CA SER A 80 22.81 10.40 7.69
C SER A 80 23.08 9.25 6.70
N GLY A 81 23.05 9.50 5.39
CA GLY A 81 23.29 8.47 4.37
C GLY A 81 22.08 7.57 4.06
N LEU A 82 20.89 7.94 4.54
CA LEU A 82 19.63 7.24 4.24
C LEU A 82 18.91 7.91 3.07
N GLU A 83 18.27 7.13 2.22
CA GLU A 83 17.43 7.64 1.14
C GLU A 83 16.25 8.42 1.72
N VAL A 84 16.00 9.60 1.14
CA VAL A 84 14.78 10.37 1.36
C VAL A 84 13.71 9.76 0.46
N TRP A 85 12.82 8.97 1.04
CA TRP A 85 11.85 8.18 0.29
C TRP A 85 10.71 9.01 -0.30
N GLU A 86 10.30 10.09 0.37
CA GLU A 86 9.09 10.87 0.13
C GLU A 86 9.21 11.81 -1.09
N GLN A 87 9.58 11.22 -2.23
CA GLN A 87 9.74 11.85 -3.54
C GLN A 87 9.74 10.78 -4.65
N SER A 88 10.13 11.15 -5.86
CA SER A 88 10.38 10.19 -6.94
C SER A 88 11.80 9.66 -6.88
N GLY A 89 11.97 8.36 -7.12
CA GLY A 89 13.30 7.74 -7.19
C GLY A 89 13.30 6.44 -7.97
N SER A 90 14.49 5.87 -8.15
CA SER A 90 14.63 4.57 -8.80
C SER A 90 15.84 3.82 -8.26
N CYS A 91 15.83 2.50 -8.43
CA CYS A 91 16.93 1.66 -8.02
C CYS A 91 16.99 0.41 -8.90
N ARG A 92 18.18 0.11 -9.39
CA ARG A 92 18.42 -1.02 -10.29
C ARG A 92 19.02 -2.19 -9.52
N PHE A 93 18.32 -3.32 -9.57
CA PHE A 93 18.80 -4.60 -9.04
C PHE A 93 19.89 -5.18 -9.94
N ASP A 94 20.78 -5.98 -9.37
CA ASP A 94 21.85 -6.66 -10.12
C ASP A 94 21.31 -7.62 -11.18
N THR A 95 20.06 -8.08 -11.03
CA THR A 95 19.33 -8.87 -12.04
C THR A 95 18.99 -8.07 -13.30
N GLY A 96 19.20 -6.75 -13.29
CA GLY A 96 18.98 -5.83 -14.40
C GLY A 96 17.65 -5.10 -14.35
N THR A 97 16.70 -5.55 -13.54
CA THR A 97 15.40 -4.92 -13.30
C THR A 97 15.57 -3.60 -12.54
N THR A 98 14.90 -2.55 -12.98
CA THR A 98 14.84 -1.27 -12.26
C THR A 98 13.46 -1.12 -11.65
N PHE A 99 13.40 -0.85 -10.35
CA PHE A 99 12.17 -0.41 -9.69
C PHE A 99 12.20 1.10 -9.51
N SER A 100 11.13 1.77 -9.92
CA SER A 100 10.93 3.21 -9.74
C SER A 100 9.73 3.45 -8.83
N TRP A 101 9.78 4.51 -8.04
CA TRP A 101 8.71 4.92 -7.14
C TRP A 101 8.43 6.42 -7.21
N THR A 102 7.24 6.78 -6.74
CA THR A 102 6.85 8.13 -6.38
C THR A 102 6.05 8.05 -5.08
N ILE A 103 6.53 8.73 -4.03
CA ILE A 103 5.88 8.78 -2.72
C ILE A 103 5.55 10.23 -2.36
N GLN A 104 4.38 10.46 -1.77
CA GLN A 104 3.93 11.78 -1.34
C GLN A 104 4.88 12.37 -0.29
N SER A 105 5.19 13.67 -0.41
CA SER A 105 6.11 14.37 0.50
C SER A 105 5.68 14.34 1.98
N ASN A 106 4.39 14.18 2.24
CA ASN A 106 3.82 14.07 3.59
C ASN A 106 3.51 12.63 4.01
N ALA A 107 4.02 11.61 3.30
CA ALA A 107 3.68 10.21 3.56
C ALA A 107 3.94 9.77 5.01
N GLN A 108 5.02 10.23 5.65
CA GLN A 108 5.30 9.92 7.06
C GLN A 108 4.24 10.43 8.03
N SER A 109 3.50 11.49 7.68
CA SER A 109 2.41 12.02 8.51
C SER A 109 1.10 11.24 8.36
N GLN A 110 1.01 10.35 7.38
CA GLN A 110 -0.18 9.54 7.15
C GLN A 110 -0.29 8.38 8.16
N PRO A 111 -1.50 7.85 8.41
CA PRO A 111 -1.66 6.62 9.19
C PRO A 111 -0.87 5.46 8.60
N ASN A 112 -0.43 4.52 9.44
CA ASN A 112 0.19 3.29 8.95
C ASN A 112 -0.76 2.56 7.99
N PHE A 113 -0.18 1.94 6.97
CA PHE A 113 -0.85 1.18 5.92
C PHE A 113 -1.71 1.99 4.95
N SER A 114 -1.71 3.32 5.06
CA SER A 114 -2.30 4.21 4.06
C SER A 114 -1.57 4.10 2.72
N ILE A 115 -2.31 4.27 1.62
CA ILE A 115 -1.72 4.41 0.28
C ILE A 115 -1.09 5.80 0.19
N VAL A 116 0.20 5.83 -0.13
CA VAL A 116 1.02 7.06 -0.12
C VAL A 116 1.82 7.26 -1.40
N GLY A 117 1.72 6.33 -2.35
CA GLY A 117 2.48 6.39 -3.58
C GLY A 117 2.20 5.24 -4.54
N SER A 118 3.03 5.18 -5.57
CA SER A 118 3.00 4.16 -6.61
C SER A 118 4.40 3.79 -7.04
N GLY A 119 4.59 2.55 -7.47
CA GLY A 119 5.85 2.08 -8.03
C GLY A 119 5.66 1.24 -9.29
N THR A 120 6.75 0.97 -10.01
CA THR A 120 6.74 0.10 -11.19
C THR A 120 8.13 -0.51 -11.42
N ASN A 121 8.15 -1.71 -12.00
CA ASN A 121 9.38 -2.33 -12.51
C ASN A 121 9.44 -2.37 -14.06
N GLY A 122 8.59 -1.61 -14.73
CA GLY A 122 8.43 -1.63 -16.19
C GLY A 122 7.56 -2.77 -16.74
N ALA A 123 7.36 -3.85 -15.98
CA ALA A 123 6.48 -4.96 -16.35
C ALA A 123 5.10 -4.87 -15.67
N GLN A 124 5.07 -4.40 -14.42
CA GLN A 124 3.84 -4.19 -13.65
C GLN A 124 3.93 -2.92 -12.80
N GLY A 125 2.76 -2.43 -12.38
CA GLY A 125 2.63 -1.35 -11.39
C GLY A 125 2.38 -1.92 -10.00
N PHE A 126 2.73 -1.14 -8.98
CA PHE A 126 2.58 -1.47 -7.58
C PHE A 126 1.96 -0.28 -6.84
N THR A 127 1.15 -0.57 -5.84
CA THR A 127 0.63 0.41 -4.87
C THR A 127 1.59 0.52 -3.70
N ILE A 128 2.08 1.72 -3.40
CA ILE A 128 2.98 1.93 -2.26
C ILE A 128 2.17 2.36 -1.04
N ARG A 129 2.36 1.65 0.06
CA ARG A 129 1.75 1.95 1.36
C ARG A 129 2.81 2.26 2.40
N LYS A 130 2.47 3.14 3.34
CA LYS A 130 3.26 3.37 4.55
C LYS A 130 3.27 2.12 5.41
N ASP A 131 4.43 1.71 5.89
CA ASP A 131 4.53 0.62 6.86
C ASP A 131 4.60 1.17 8.30
N ASP A 132 4.54 0.26 9.27
CA ASP A 132 4.60 0.58 10.70
C ASP A 132 6.04 0.67 11.27
N GLN A 133 7.07 0.57 10.41
CA GLN A 133 8.49 0.69 10.78
C GLN A 133 9.00 -0.40 11.71
N HIS A 134 8.34 -1.56 11.71
CA HIS A 134 8.88 -2.76 12.35
C HIS A 134 10.23 -3.17 11.73
N VAL A 135 11.04 -3.89 12.52
CA VAL A 135 12.26 -4.51 12.01
C VAL A 135 11.85 -5.66 11.10
N MET A 136 12.19 -5.55 9.83
CA MET A 136 11.88 -6.56 8.82
C MET A 136 12.92 -7.67 8.87
N TYR A 137 14.20 -7.33 8.90
CA TYR A 137 15.31 -8.27 9.06
C TYR A 137 16.51 -7.61 9.74
N THR A 138 17.50 -8.42 10.10
CA THR A 138 18.83 -7.96 10.51
C THR A 138 19.84 -8.38 9.46
N ASP A 139 20.68 -7.45 9.00
CA ASP A 139 21.68 -7.73 7.97
C ASP A 139 22.85 -8.59 8.53
N GLY A 140 23.80 -8.96 7.67
CA GLY A 140 24.99 -9.72 8.08
C GLY A 140 25.93 -8.98 9.03
N ASN A 141 25.77 -7.66 9.18
CA ASN A 141 26.57 -6.78 10.04
C ASN A 141 25.86 -6.46 11.37
N GLY A 142 24.65 -6.97 11.59
CA GLY A 142 23.85 -6.70 12.79
C GLY A 142 23.00 -5.43 12.73
N HIS A 143 22.88 -4.78 11.56
CA HIS A 143 21.99 -3.62 11.41
C HIS A 143 20.53 -4.08 11.34
N ALA A 144 19.69 -3.48 12.19
CA ALA A 144 18.25 -3.67 12.11
C ALA A 144 17.67 -2.87 10.93
N CYS A 145 17.20 -3.59 9.92
CA CYS A 145 16.57 -3.03 8.73
C CYS A 145 15.06 -2.90 8.95
N ARG A 146 14.56 -1.66 8.97
CA ARG A 146 13.14 -1.36 9.22
C ARG A 146 12.41 -1.11 7.92
N SER A 147 11.26 -1.74 7.74
CA SER A 147 10.39 -1.50 6.59
C SER A 147 9.69 -0.16 6.74
N ILE A 148 9.95 0.79 5.85
CA ILE A 148 9.37 2.14 5.90
C ILE A 148 8.12 2.22 5.02
N TYR A 149 8.23 1.62 3.82
CA TYR A 149 7.15 1.49 2.86
C TYR A 149 7.20 0.11 2.23
N TYR A 150 6.06 -0.36 1.72
CA TYR A 150 5.97 -1.58 0.93
C TYR A 150 5.13 -1.35 -0.33
N ALA A 151 5.48 -2.05 -1.40
CA ALA A 151 4.86 -1.96 -2.70
C ALA A 151 4.32 -3.33 -3.12
N LEU A 152 3.01 -3.41 -3.37
CA LEU A 152 2.26 -4.63 -3.74
C LEU A 152 1.35 -4.39 -4.94
#